data_AF-A0A519QPY7-F1
#
_entry.id   AF-A0A519QPY7-F1
#
_cell.length_a   1.000
_cell.length_b   1.000
_cell.length_c   1.000
_cell.angle_alpha   90.00
_cell.angle_beta   90.00
_cell.angle_gamma   90.00
#
_symmetry.space_group_name_H-M   'P 1'
#
loop_
_entity.id
_entity.type
_entity.pdbx_description
1 polymer ?
#
loop_
_entity_poly.entity_id
_entity_poly.type
_entity_poly.pdbx_seq_one_letter_code
_entity_poly.pdbx_strand_id
1 'polypeptide(L)'
;MLVHTSHQVDKIDYLANKIENYLLTFKDRIKSDASLKSKFSQQLEIVRANSKNKLFESHFDLDLGKYTVPENISYTQIYSIIDKIALVSYHSKEKDPGLKHFNHKLNYPNLERDPNEARIFIVVGGNRISRGFTLEGLTTSYFVRESGTQDTLYQMGRWFGFRIGYEDTIMICLPKDQIAWYRDILNLELELRDDLAQMNEREMTPSMWEIKMVNSKSFESLNKKLKLCDENKLRNTKKKKLSFGGTNQMTKHFKRDNKVQEANFNLARKFVDELAKRNEFIENSFLHQGSPNINFSNIPVSDIL
;
A
#
# COMPACT_ATOMS: atom_id res chain seq x y z
N MET A 1 -12.03 -10.26 -4.17
CA MET A 1 -11.92 -8.84 -3.79
C MET A 1 -12.20 -8.67 -2.30
N LEU A 2 -11.41 -7.86 -1.60
CA LEU A 2 -11.64 -7.43 -0.23
C LEU A 2 -12.14 -5.97 -0.22
N VAL A 3 -13.18 -5.69 0.56
CA VAL A 3 -13.61 -4.34 0.95
C VAL A 3 -13.40 -4.18 2.44
N HIS A 4 -12.30 -3.51 2.81
CA HIS A 4 -11.91 -3.30 4.19
C HIS A 4 -12.49 -1.97 4.71
N THR A 5 -13.36 -2.06 5.72
CA THR A 5 -14.11 -0.92 6.27
C THR A 5 -13.91 -0.77 7.79
N SER A 6 -14.99 -0.49 8.53
CA SER A 6 -15.03 -0.34 9.98
C SER A 6 -14.78 -1.65 10.73
N HIS A 7 -14.42 -1.53 12.02
CA HIS A 7 -14.41 -2.64 12.97
C HIS A 7 -15.81 -2.96 13.53
N GLN A 8 -16.77 -2.05 13.34
CA GLN A 8 -18.15 -2.19 13.83
C GLN A 8 -18.96 -3.09 12.89
N VAL A 9 -19.55 -4.14 13.45
CA VAL A 9 -20.34 -5.14 12.72
C VAL A 9 -21.45 -4.49 11.91
N ASP A 10 -22.24 -3.60 12.52
CA ASP A 10 -23.39 -2.96 11.88
C ASP A 10 -22.98 -2.15 10.64
N LYS A 11 -21.78 -1.56 10.64
CA LYS A 11 -21.25 -0.81 9.48
C LYS A 11 -20.73 -1.73 8.38
N ILE A 12 -20.10 -2.85 8.74
CA ILE A 12 -19.66 -3.88 7.78
C ILE A 12 -20.90 -4.43 7.07
N ASP A 13 -21.88 -4.85 7.85
CA ASP A 13 -23.12 -5.44 7.37
C ASP A 13 -23.94 -4.46 6.51
N TYR A 14 -24.10 -3.22 6.98
CA TYR A 14 -24.75 -2.17 6.20
C TYR A 14 -24.11 -1.97 4.83
N LEU A 15 -22.76 -1.90 4.78
CA LEU A 15 -22.04 -1.72 3.53
C LEU A 15 -22.17 -2.94 2.62
N ALA A 16 -22.07 -4.16 3.17
CA ALA A 16 -22.30 -5.38 2.42
C ALA A 16 -23.70 -5.41 1.80
N ASN A 17 -24.74 -5.12 2.59
CA ASN A 17 -26.10 -5.04 2.06
C ASN A 17 -26.25 -3.97 0.96
N LYS A 18 -25.58 -2.82 1.07
CA LYS A 18 -25.58 -1.80 0.00
C LYS A 18 -24.90 -2.29 -1.28
N ILE A 19 -23.78 -3.00 -1.17
CA ILE A 19 -23.08 -3.60 -2.31
C ILE A 19 -23.95 -4.69 -2.94
N GLU A 20 -24.60 -5.55 -2.15
CA GLU A 20 -25.47 -6.61 -2.66
C GLU A 20 -26.62 -6.03 -3.49
N ASN A 21 -27.31 -5.01 -2.95
CA ASN A 21 -28.40 -4.33 -3.67
C ASN A 21 -27.91 -3.68 -4.97
N TYR A 22 -26.70 -3.11 -4.96
CA TYR A 22 -26.08 -2.58 -6.17
C TYR A 22 -25.78 -3.69 -7.19
N LEU A 23 -25.24 -4.84 -6.74
CA LEU A 23 -24.94 -5.99 -7.60
C LEU A 23 -26.19 -6.56 -8.24
N LEU A 24 -27.30 -6.70 -7.49
CA LEU A 24 -28.59 -7.13 -8.03
C LEU A 24 -29.07 -6.18 -9.13
N THR A 25 -29.08 -4.88 -8.86
CA THR A 25 -29.46 -3.86 -9.85
C THR A 25 -28.52 -3.88 -11.07
N PHE A 26 -27.22 -4.07 -10.83
CA PHE A 26 -26.20 -4.11 -11.87
C PHE A 26 -26.37 -5.34 -12.79
N LYS A 27 -26.69 -6.50 -12.22
CA LYS A 27 -27.00 -7.75 -12.96
C LYS A 27 -28.17 -7.57 -13.92
N ASP A 28 -29.18 -6.82 -13.53
CA ASP A 28 -30.32 -6.53 -14.41
C ASP A 28 -29.96 -5.51 -15.49
N ARG A 29 -29.24 -4.45 -15.11
CA ARG A 29 -28.82 -3.40 -16.05
C ARG A 29 -27.89 -3.92 -17.12
N ILE A 30 -26.94 -4.80 -16.80
CA ILE A 30 -25.97 -5.27 -17.79
C ILE A 30 -26.64 -6.07 -18.93
N LYS A 31 -27.80 -6.69 -18.66
CA LYS A 31 -28.58 -7.42 -19.67
C LYS A 31 -29.16 -6.48 -20.73
N SER A 32 -29.61 -5.29 -20.33
CA SER A 32 -30.36 -4.34 -21.16
C SER A 32 -29.57 -3.11 -21.64
N ASP A 33 -28.55 -2.67 -20.90
CA ASP A 33 -27.84 -1.41 -21.13
C ASP A 33 -26.72 -1.53 -22.18
N ALA A 34 -26.97 -0.98 -23.38
CA ALA A 34 -26.02 -0.99 -24.49
C ALA A 34 -24.73 -0.19 -24.22
N SER A 35 -24.79 0.82 -23.34
CA SER A 35 -23.60 1.63 -23.01
C SER A 35 -22.61 0.85 -22.15
N LEU A 36 -23.11 0.04 -21.20
CA LEU A 36 -22.29 -0.86 -20.39
C LEU A 36 -21.63 -1.93 -21.27
N LYS A 37 -22.40 -2.49 -22.21
CA LYS A 37 -21.90 -3.45 -23.20
C LYS A 37 -20.68 -2.90 -23.97
N SER A 38 -20.81 -1.68 -24.51
CA SER A 38 -19.69 -1.03 -25.21
C SER A 38 -18.46 -0.80 -24.30
N LYS A 39 -18.66 -0.41 -23.03
CA LYS A 39 -17.55 -0.23 -22.08
C LYS A 39 -16.82 -1.55 -21.80
N PHE A 40 -17.55 -2.65 -21.65
CA PHE A 40 -16.95 -3.98 -21.48
C PHE A 40 -16.09 -4.39 -22.68
N SER A 41 -16.62 -4.22 -23.90
CA SER A 41 -15.85 -4.50 -25.11
C SER A 41 -14.58 -3.66 -25.18
N GLN A 42 -14.66 -2.37 -24.86
CA GLN A 42 -13.48 -1.49 -24.83
C GLN A 42 -12.44 -1.94 -23.80
N GLN A 43 -12.85 -2.33 -22.59
CA GLN A 43 -11.94 -2.83 -21.57
C GLN A 43 -11.31 -4.16 -21.98
N LEU A 44 -12.07 -5.04 -22.63
CA LEU A 44 -11.55 -6.30 -23.13
C LEU A 44 -10.44 -6.09 -24.17
N GLU A 45 -10.61 -5.13 -25.07
CA GLU A 45 -9.57 -4.77 -26.04
C GLU A 45 -8.30 -4.22 -25.37
N ILE A 46 -8.45 -3.42 -24.32
CA ILE A 46 -7.30 -2.94 -23.52
C ILE A 46 -6.58 -4.11 -22.86
N VAL A 47 -7.32 -5.03 -22.23
CA VAL A 47 -6.74 -6.23 -21.61
C VAL A 47 -6.02 -7.09 -22.65
N ARG A 48 -6.62 -7.32 -23.82
CA ARG A 48 -6.00 -8.05 -24.94
C ARG A 48 -4.73 -7.39 -25.45
N ALA A 49 -4.70 -6.06 -25.52
CA ALA A 49 -3.49 -5.34 -25.92
C ALA A 49 -2.39 -5.53 -24.87
N ASN A 50 -2.73 -5.40 -23.59
CA ASN A 50 -1.79 -5.53 -22.48
C ASN A 50 -1.30 -6.97 -22.28
N SER A 51 -2.12 -7.97 -22.64
CA SER A 51 -1.78 -9.38 -22.53
C SER A 51 -0.79 -9.87 -23.58
N LYS A 52 -0.43 -9.06 -24.57
CA LYS A 52 0.58 -9.39 -25.60
C LYS A 52 1.99 -9.21 -25.06
N ASN A 53 2.31 -9.92 -23.99
CA ASN A 53 3.64 -9.91 -23.41
C ASN A 53 4.01 -11.31 -22.89
N LYS A 54 5.31 -11.59 -22.86
CA LYS A 54 5.86 -12.91 -22.50
C LYS A 54 5.51 -13.35 -21.08
N LEU A 55 5.28 -12.39 -20.18
CA LEU A 55 4.89 -12.65 -18.80
C LEU A 55 3.47 -13.21 -18.74
N PHE A 56 2.55 -12.64 -19.51
CA PHE A 56 1.17 -13.11 -19.62
C PHE A 56 1.09 -14.52 -20.22
N GLU A 57 1.83 -14.77 -21.31
CA GLU A 57 1.91 -16.09 -21.95
C GLU A 57 2.42 -17.16 -20.98
N SER A 58 3.49 -16.85 -20.24
CA SER A 58 4.06 -17.74 -19.23
C SER A 58 3.15 -17.93 -18.02
N HIS A 59 2.41 -16.90 -17.59
CA HIS A 59 1.55 -16.98 -16.41
C HIS A 59 0.33 -17.87 -16.66
N PHE A 60 -0.28 -17.74 -17.84
CA PHE A 60 -1.46 -18.51 -18.21
C PHE A 60 -1.13 -19.79 -18.96
N ASP A 61 0.12 -20.26 -18.95
CA ASP A 61 0.55 -21.48 -19.61
C ASP A 61 0.01 -21.59 -21.07
N LEU A 62 -0.08 -20.45 -21.78
CA LEU A 62 -0.73 -20.42 -23.11
C LEU A 62 0.05 -21.27 -24.11
N ASP A 63 1.38 -21.30 -23.97
CA ASP A 63 2.29 -22.12 -24.77
C ASP A 63 2.07 -23.63 -24.56
N LEU A 64 1.54 -24.02 -23.39
CA LEU A 64 1.21 -25.40 -23.07
C LEU A 64 -0.23 -25.77 -23.51
N GLY A 65 -0.97 -24.83 -24.10
CA GLY A 65 -2.34 -25.02 -24.56
C GLY A 65 -3.36 -25.26 -23.44
N LYS A 66 -2.97 -25.07 -22.18
CA LYS A 66 -3.79 -25.35 -21.00
C LYS A 66 -4.93 -24.34 -20.84
N TYR A 67 -4.71 -23.12 -21.30
CA TYR A 67 -5.71 -22.05 -21.36
C TYR A 67 -5.74 -21.46 -22.77
N THR A 68 -6.94 -21.08 -23.23
CA THR A 68 -7.13 -20.39 -24.50
C THR A 68 -7.80 -19.05 -24.23
N VAL A 69 -7.23 -17.98 -24.79
CA VAL A 69 -7.89 -16.67 -24.77
C VAL A 69 -8.94 -16.67 -25.87
N PRO A 70 -10.24 -16.53 -25.54
CA PRO A 70 -11.28 -16.55 -26.57
C PRO A 70 -11.12 -15.35 -27.52
N GLU A 71 -11.15 -15.62 -28.83
CA GLU A 71 -11.12 -14.60 -29.88
C GLU A 71 -12.29 -13.63 -29.79
N ASN A 72 -13.42 -14.07 -29.23
CA ASN A 72 -14.59 -13.26 -28.94
C ASN A 72 -15.20 -13.68 -27.61
N ILE A 73 -15.50 -12.71 -26.74
CA ILE A 73 -16.26 -12.96 -25.51
C ILE A 73 -17.71 -12.62 -25.78
N SER A 74 -18.60 -13.61 -25.66
CA SER A 74 -20.04 -13.39 -25.78
C SER A 74 -20.60 -12.76 -24.51
N TYR A 75 -21.70 -12.02 -24.63
CA TYR A 75 -22.41 -11.51 -23.46
C TYR A 75 -22.93 -12.62 -22.54
N THR A 76 -23.24 -13.79 -23.08
CA THR A 76 -23.65 -14.95 -22.28
C THR A 76 -22.53 -15.44 -21.36
N GLN A 77 -21.27 -15.39 -21.80
CA GLN A 77 -20.11 -15.69 -20.95
C GLN A 77 -19.90 -14.63 -19.87
N ILE A 78 -20.14 -13.35 -20.19
CA ILE A 78 -20.06 -12.27 -19.18
C ILE A 78 -21.10 -12.48 -18.08
N TYR A 79 -22.35 -12.80 -18.45
CA TYR A 79 -23.41 -13.04 -17.46
C TYR A 79 -23.10 -14.26 -16.58
N SER A 80 -22.58 -15.35 -17.16
CA SER A 80 -22.21 -16.54 -16.38
C SER A 80 -21.10 -16.27 -15.36
N ILE A 81 -20.17 -15.35 -15.66
CA ILE A 81 -19.14 -14.89 -14.71
C ILE A 81 -19.76 -14.01 -13.62
N ILE A 82 -20.62 -13.06 -13.98
CA ILE A 82 -21.25 -12.14 -13.02
C ILE A 82 -22.17 -12.91 -12.06
N ASP A 83 -22.86 -13.93 -12.54
CA ASP A 83 -23.71 -14.79 -11.71
C ASP A 83 -22.91 -15.62 -10.70
N LYS A 84 -21.61 -15.82 -10.94
CA LYS A 84 -20.69 -16.47 -9.98
C LYS A 84 -20.18 -15.53 -8.89
N ILE A 85 -20.48 -14.23 -8.92
CA ILE A 85 -20.09 -13.29 -7.87
C ILE A 85 -20.87 -13.61 -6.59
N ALA A 86 -20.14 -13.86 -5.50
CA ALA A 86 -20.67 -14.12 -4.17
C ALA A 86 -20.15 -13.05 -3.18
N LEU A 87 -21.07 -12.29 -2.59
CA LEU A 87 -20.75 -11.32 -1.55
C LEU A 87 -20.81 -11.96 -0.16
N VAL A 88 -19.85 -11.61 0.70
CA VAL A 88 -19.78 -12.10 2.08
C VAL A 88 -19.54 -10.93 3.03
N SER A 89 -20.42 -10.77 4.02
CA SER A 89 -20.24 -9.84 5.15
C SER A 89 -19.53 -10.55 6.29
N TYR A 90 -18.19 -10.46 6.35
CA TYR A 90 -17.38 -11.27 7.25
C TYR A 90 -17.09 -10.57 8.58
N HIS A 91 -17.78 -11.00 9.64
CA HIS A 91 -17.69 -10.46 10.99
C HIS A 91 -18.13 -11.47 12.05
N SER A 92 -17.90 -11.21 13.34
CA SER A 92 -18.06 -12.18 14.44
C SER A 92 -19.50 -12.56 14.80
N LYS A 93 -20.51 -11.77 14.41
CA LYS A 93 -21.92 -12.02 14.74
C LYS A 93 -22.66 -12.70 13.59
N GLU A 94 -22.70 -14.02 13.54
CA GLU A 94 -23.28 -14.74 12.40
C GLU A 94 -24.81 -14.96 12.48
N LYS A 95 -25.43 -14.76 13.65
CA LYS A 95 -26.84 -15.10 13.91
C LYS A 95 -27.64 -13.95 14.54
N ASP A 96 -27.23 -12.71 14.30
CA ASP A 96 -27.92 -11.54 14.85
C ASP A 96 -29.09 -11.14 13.91
N PRO A 97 -30.35 -11.27 14.34
CA PRO A 97 -31.52 -10.98 13.48
C PRO A 97 -31.65 -9.49 13.10
N GLY A 98 -30.87 -8.60 13.72
CA GLY A 98 -30.82 -7.18 13.34
C GLY A 98 -29.94 -6.87 12.12
N LEU A 99 -29.19 -7.86 11.61
CA LEU A 99 -28.33 -7.69 10.44
C LEU A 99 -29.12 -7.73 9.14
N LYS A 100 -28.68 -6.91 8.18
CA LYS A 100 -29.34 -6.69 6.90
C LYS A 100 -28.82 -7.64 5.81
N HIS A 101 -27.53 -7.94 5.81
CA HIS A 101 -26.96 -8.89 4.86
C HIS A 101 -27.21 -10.33 5.34
N PHE A 102 -27.39 -11.28 4.43
CA PHE A 102 -27.75 -12.65 4.78
C PHE A 102 -26.55 -13.61 4.85
N ASN A 103 -25.47 -13.30 4.11
CA ASN A 103 -24.32 -14.19 4.01
C ASN A 103 -23.14 -13.68 4.86
N HIS A 104 -22.83 -14.40 5.94
CA HIS A 104 -21.77 -14.03 6.88
C HIS A 104 -20.60 -15.02 6.92
N LYS A 105 -20.67 -16.09 6.13
CA LYS A 105 -19.70 -17.18 6.16
C LYS A 105 -18.98 -17.30 4.83
N LEU A 106 -17.65 -17.23 4.88
CA LEU A 106 -16.82 -17.48 3.71
C LEU A 106 -16.53 -18.99 3.62
N ASN A 107 -17.12 -19.64 2.62
CA ASN A 107 -16.87 -21.05 2.30
C ASN A 107 -16.31 -21.13 0.89
N TYR A 108 -15.06 -21.57 0.74
CA TYR A 108 -14.47 -21.80 -0.57
C TYR A 108 -14.98 -23.14 -1.13
N PRO A 109 -15.39 -23.20 -2.40
CA PRO A 109 -15.76 -24.45 -3.05
C PRO A 109 -14.53 -25.34 -3.24
N ASN A 110 -14.72 -26.66 -3.23
CA ASN A 110 -13.67 -27.59 -3.61
C ASN A 110 -13.65 -27.77 -5.13
N LEU A 111 -12.78 -27.02 -5.80
CA LEU A 111 -12.69 -26.99 -7.26
C LEU A 111 -12.12 -28.28 -7.88
N GLU A 112 -11.42 -29.11 -7.11
CA GLU A 112 -10.98 -30.43 -7.57
C GLU A 112 -12.18 -31.38 -7.71
N ARG A 113 -13.18 -31.21 -6.83
CA ARG A 113 -14.40 -32.02 -6.84
C ARG A 113 -15.41 -31.53 -7.88
N ASP A 114 -15.66 -30.22 -7.94
CA ASP A 114 -16.55 -29.62 -8.94
C ASP A 114 -16.01 -28.27 -9.42
N PRO A 115 -15.37 -28.22 -10.60
CA PRO A 115 -14.89 -26.97 -11.19
C PRO A 115 -16.01 -25.95 -11.49
N ASN A 116 -17.26 -26.39 -11.65
CA ASN A 116 -18.39 -25.50 -11.94
C ASN A 116 -18.83 -24.69 -10.73
N GLU A 117 -18.48 -25.11 -9.51
CA GLU A 117 -18.76 -24.37 -8.28
C GLU A 117 -17.87 -23.13 -8.10
N ALA A 118 -16.92 -22.86 -9.00
CA ALA A 118 -16.07 -21.67 -8.95
C ALA A 118 -16.88 -20.38 -8.74
N ARG A 119 -16.53 -19.64 -7.69
CA ARG A 119 -17.13 -18.35 -7.32
C ARG A 119 -16.10 -17.24 -7.32
N ILE A 120 -16.57 -16.03 -7.61
CA ILE A 120 -15.80 -14.80 -7.44
C ILE A 120 -16.25 -14.15 -6.14
N PHE A 121 -15.40 -14.15 -5.13
CA PHE A 121 -15.76 -13.61 -3.82
C PHE A 121 -15.51 -12.10 -3.74
N ILE A 122 -16.51 -11.37 -3.25
CA ILE A 122 -16.34 -10.03 -2.69
C ILE A 122 -16.55 -10.17 -1.18
N VAL A 123 -15.51 -9.89 -0.39
CA VAL A 123 -15.56 -10.03 1.07
C VAL A 123 -15.52 -8.64 1.68
N VAL A 124 -16.55 -8.28 2.43
CA VAL A 124 -16.63 -7.02 3.17
C VAL A 124 -16.32 -7.31 4.63
N GLY A 125 -15.35 -6.63 5.22
CA GLY A 125 -15.04 -6.82 6.63
C GLY A 125 -14.12 -5.77 7.23
N GLY A 126 -13.70 -6.04 8.46
CA GLY A 126 -12.80 -5.18 9.23
C GLY A 126 -11.80 -6.02 10.02
N ASN A 127 -11.64 -5.71 11.31
CA ASN A 127 -10.61 -6.33 12.15
C ASN A 127 -10.70 -7.87 12.26
N ARG A 128 -11.84 -8.52 11.99
CA ARG A 128 -11.90 -9.99 12.00
C ARG A 128 -11.05 -10.59 10.86
N ILE A 129 -10.97 -9.90 9.72
CA ILE A 129 -10.10 -10.27 8.61
C ILE A 129 -8.63 -9.95 8.95
N SER A 130 -8.39 -9.09 9.95
CA SER A 130 -7.06 -8.56 10.18
C SER A 130 -6.06 -9.45 10.90
N ARG A 131 -6.53 -10.54 11.51
CA ARG A 131 -5.68 -11.39 12.35
C ARG A 131 -5.75 -12.83 11.91
N GLY A 132 -4.66 -13.33 11.34
CA GLY A 132 -4.46 -14.76 11.05
C GLY A 132 -5.33 -15.33 9.92
N PHE A 133 -6.11 -14.50 9.23
CA PHE A 133 -6.95 -14.92 8.11
C PHE A 133 -6.35 -14.46 6.78
N THR A 134 -6.23 -15.39 5.84
CA THR A 134 -5.74 -15.11 4.48
C THR A 134 -6.89 -15.36 3.51
N LEU A 135 -7.18 -14.38 2.65
CA LEU A 135 -8.10 -14.57 1.54
C LEU A 135 -7.36 -15.25 0.39
N GLU A 136 -7.84 -16.42 -0.02
CA GLU A 136 -7.29 -17.16 -1.16
C GLU A 136 -7.68 -16.44 -2.46
N GLY A 137 -6.73 -16.34 -3.40
CA GLY A 137 -6.96 -15.64 -4.66
C GLY A 137 -7.27 -14.15 -4.52
N LEU A 138 -6.79 -13.48 -3.46
CA LEU A 138 -7.01 -12.04 -3.28
C LEU A 138 -6.22 -11.23 -4.30
N THR A 139 -6.91 -10.67 -5.29
CA THR A 139 -6.33 -9.81 -6.34
C THR A 139 -6.70 -8.34 -6.21
N THR A 140 -7.80 -8.01 -5.52
CA THR A 140 -8.28 -6.63 -5.41
C THR A 140 -8.64 -6.29 -3.98
N SER A 141 -8.10 -5.18 -3.48
CA SER A 141 -8.34 -4.71 -2.12
C SER A 141 -8.75 -3.24 -2.11
N TYR A 142 -9.90 -2.97 -1.50
CA TYR A 142 -10.50 -1.66 -1.40
C TYR A 142 -10.58 -1.23 0.05
N PHE A 143 -9.84 -0.20 0.45
CA PHE A 143 -9.86 0.30 1.82
C PHE A 143 -10.68 1.58 1.92
N VAL A 144 -11.67 1.57 2.80
CA VAL A 144 -12.58 2.71 3.02
C VAL A 144 -12.22 3.49 4.29
N ARG A 145 -11.50 2.87 5.23
CA ARG A 145 -11.27 3.40 6.58
C ARG A 145 -9.86 3.98 6.72
N GLU A 146 -9.74 5.16 7.33
CA GLU A 146 -8.48 5.71 7.83
C GLU A 146 -7.88 4.87 8.98
N SER A 147 -6.60 4.53 8.87
CA SER A 147 -5.80 3.87 9.90
C SER A 147 -5.27 4.87 10.95
N GLY A 148 -5.04 4.40 12.18
CA GLY A 148 -4.57 5.26 13.27
C GLY A 148 -3.06 5.25 13.55
N THR A 149 -2.33 4.20 13.15
CA THR A 149 -0.89 4.02 13.49
C THR A 149 -0.11 3.33 12.35
N GLN A 150 1.21 3.53 12.31
CA GLN A 150 2.11 2.86 11.35
C GLN A 150 2.09 1.34 11.55
N ASP A 151 2.12 0.83 12.79
CA ASP A 151 1.96 -0.60 13.10
C ASP A 151 0.67 -1.18 12.50
N THR A 152 -0.44 -0.45 12.61
CA THR A 152 -1.71 -0.88 11.99
C THR A 152 -1.57 -0.95 10.47
N LEU A 153 -0.94 0.05 9.84
CA LEU A 153 -0.72 0.05 8.39
C LEU A 153 0.19 -1.09 7.92
N TYR A 154 1.28 -1.38 8.63
CA TYR A 154 2.11 -2.56 8.36
C TYR A 154 1.30 -3.86 8.41
N GLN A 155 0.42 -4.01 9.42
CA GLN A 155 -0.48 -5.18 9.50
C GLN A 155 -1.48 -5.22 8.34
N MET A 156 -2.05 -4.06 7.97
CA MET A 156 -3.04 -3.92 6.89
C MET A 156 -2.44 -4.16 5.50
N GLY A 157 -1.16 -3.84 5.29
CA GLY A 157 -0.45 -4.06 4.02
C GLY A 157 -0.45 -5.53 3.59
N ARG A 158 -0.61 -6.47 4.53
CA ARG A 158 -0.76 -7.90 4.23
C ARG A 158 -2.00 -8.21 3.39
N TRP A 159 -3.04 -7.37 3.43
CA TRP A 159 -4.24 -7.57 2.62
C TRP A 159 -4.18 -6.83 1.30
N PHE A 160 -3.01 -6.45 0.82
CA PHE A 160 -2.84 -6.04 -0.58
C PHE A 160 -2.89 -7.23 -1.54
N GLY A 161 -2.79 -8.46 -1.03
CA GLY A 161 -2.89 -9.66 -1.86
C GLY A 161 -1.61 -9.98 -2.62
N PHE A 162 -0.47 -9.40 -2.23
CA PHE A 162 0.81 -9.68 -2.88
C PHE A 162 1.17 -11.17 -2.87
N ARG A 163 1.48 -11.68 -4.06
CA ARG A 163 1.93 -13.04 -4.33
C ARG A 163 2.96 -12.96 -5.46
N ILE A 164 4.06 -13.68 -5.28
CA ILE A 164 5.11 -13.80 -6.30
C ILE A 164 4.49 -14.43 -7.55
N GLY A 165 4.73 -13.84 -8.71
CA GLY A 165 4.19 -14.27 -10.00
C GLY A 165 2.79 -13.74 -10.32
N TYR A 166 2.19 -12.91 -9.46
CA TYR A 166 0.86 -12.29 -9.64
C TYR A 166 0.91 -10.76 -9.50
N GLU A 167 2.10 -10.17 -9.60
CA GLU A 167 2.37 -8.77 -9.30
C GLU A 167 1.53 -7.79 -10.14
N ASP A 168 1.21 -8.18 -11.37
CA ASP A 168 0.43 -7.43 -12.35
C ASP A 168 -1.09 -7.55 -12.16
N THR A 169 -1.55 -8.56 -11.43
CA THR A 169 -2.98 -8.81 -11.19
C THR A 169 -3.53 -8.06 -9.96
N ILE A 170 -2.65 -7.45 -9.17
CA ILE A 170 -3.00 -6.84 -7.90
C ILE A 170 -3.48 -5.40 -8.08
N MET A 171 -4.68 -5.12 -7.58
CA MET A 171 -5.25 -3.79 -7.55
C MET A 171 -5.53 -3.35 -6.11
N ILE A 172 -4.99 -2.20 -5.73
CA ILE A 172 -5.17 -1.62 -4.39
C ILE A 172 -5.84 -0.25 -4.53
N CYS A 173 -7.04 -0.12 -3.98
CA CYS A 173 -7.81 1.12 -3.96
C CYS A 173 -7.76 1.72 -2.56
N LEU A 174 -7.11 2.87 -2.43
CA LEU A 174 -6.90 3.58 -1.16
C LEU A 174 -7.26 5.07 -1.32
N PRO A 175 -7.72 5.75 -0.26
CA PRO A 175 -7.77 7.20 -0.21
C PRO A 175 -6.37 7.82 -0.40
N LYS A 176 -6.30 9.03 -0.98
CA LYS A 176 -5.03 9.70 -1.31
C LYS A 176 -4.08 9.79 -0.10
N ASP A 177 -4.61 10.14 1.06
CA ASP A 177 -3.82 10.27 2.30
C ASP A 177 -3.21 8.94 2.73
N GLN A 178 -3.94 7.82 2.56
CA GLN A 178 -3.39 6.50 2.85
C GLN A 178 -2.32 6.09 1.86
N ILE A 179 -2.47 6.44 0.58
CA ILE A 179 -1.41 6.20 -0.42
C ILE A 179 -0.13 6.91 0.01
N ALA A 180 -0.23 8.16 0.48
CA ALA A 180 0.92 8.89 1.04
C ALA A 180 1.50 8.16 2.25
N TRP A 181 0.66 7.71 3.19
CA TRP A 181 1.13 6.97 4.37
C TRP A 181 1.88 5.68 4.03
N TYR A 182 1.38 4.90 3.07
CA TYR A 182 2.05 3.68 2.65
C TYR A 182 3.36 3.95 1.91
N ARG A 183 3.48 5.06 1.17
CA ARG A 183 4.77 5.48 0.57
C ARG A 183 5.81 5.81 1.65
N ASP A 184 5.39 6.51 2.70
CA ASP A 184 6.30 6.85 3.79
C ASP A 184 6.70 5.61 4.59
N ILE A 185 5.76 4.69 4.82
CA ILE A 185 6.06 3.38 5.43
C ILE A 185 7.04 2.59 4.59
N LEU A 186 6.89 2.57 3.26
CA LEU A 186 7.84 1.91 2.37
C LEU A 186 9.24 2.52 2.50
N ASN A 187 9.35 3.84 2.53
CA ASN A 187 10.64 4.51 2.72
C ASN A 187 11.29 4.14 4.07
N LEU A 188 10.51 4.11 5.15
CA LEU A 188 11.00 3.66 6.46
C LEU A 188 11.44 2.19 6.46
N GLU A 189 10.74 1.35 5.70
CA GLU A 189 11.06 -0.07 5.56
C GLU A 189 12.36 -0.29 4.77
N LEU A 190 12.56 0.47 3.69
CA LEU A 190 13.80 0.47 2.92
C LEU A 190 14.99 0.97 3.76
N GLU A 191 14.82 2.09 4.47
CA GLU A 191 15.84 2.60 5.41
C GLU A 191 16.19 1.53 6.47
N LEU A 192 15.19 0.83 7.01
CA LEU A 192 15.42 -0.28 7.95
C LEU A 192 16.19 -1.43 7.32
N ARG A 193 15.89 -1.83 6.08
CA ARG A 193 16.62 -2.89 5.37
C ARG A 193 18.09 -2.51 5.13
N ASP A 194 18.34 -1.26 4.76
CA ASP A 194 19.70 -0.76 4.54
C ASP A 194 20.51 -0.74 5.84
N ASP A 195 19.89 -0.33 6.94
CA ASP A 195 20.50 -0.41 8.28
C ASP A 195 20.82 -1.87 8.64
N LEU A 196 19.89 -2.80 8.41
CA LEU A 196 20.09 -4.23 8.68
C LEU A 196 21.22 -4.82 7.85
N ALA A 197 21.32 -4.47 6.56
CA ALA A 197 22.39 -4.94 5.68
C ALA A 197 23.76 -4.46 6.16
N GLN A 198 23.90 -3.17 6.49
CA GLN A 198 25.15 -2.60 7.00
C GLN A 198 25.59 -3.23 8.34
N MET A 199 24.65 -3.56 9.22
CA MET A 199 24.99 -4.20 10.49
C MET A 199 25.41 -5.67 10.30
N ASN A 200 24.80 -6.36 9.34
CA ASN A 200 25.19 -7.71 8.98
C ASN A 200 26.62 -7.75 8.39
N GLU A 201 26.98 -6.77 7.54
CA GLU A 201 28.35 -6.62 7.03
C GLU A 201 29.39 -6.38 8.14
N ARG A 202 28.96 -5.87 9.29
CA ARG A 202 29.81 -5.62 10.48
C ARG A 202 29.77 -6.76 11.50
N GLU A 203 29.16 -7.90 11.15
CA GLU A 203 29.02 -9.08 12.01
C GLU A 203 28.39 -8.79 13.40
N MET A 204 27.55 -7.75 13.49
CA MET A 204 26.90 -7.39 14.75
C MET A 204 25.73 -8.34 15.05
N THR A 205 25.58 -8.77 16.30
CA THR A 205 24.47 -9.61 16.72
C THR A 205 23.19 -8.78 16.98
N PRO A 206 21.98 -9.35 16.81
CA PRO A 206 20.71 -8.63 17.00
C PRO A 206 20.54 -7.97 18.38
N SER A 207 21.17 -8.49 19.43
CA SER A 207 21.14 -7.91 20.77
C SER A 207 21.93 -6.60 20.89
N MET A 208 22.89 -6.38 19.99
CA MET A 208 23.67 -5.14 19.88
C MET A 208 23.03 -4.12 18.93
N TRP A 209 21.91 -4.48 18.28
CA TRP A 209 21.26 -3.62 17.30
C TRP A 209 20.33 -2.63 17.97
N GLU A 210 20.50 -1.36 17.62
CA GLU A 210 19.54 -0.30 17.91
C GLU A 210 18.75 0.02 16.66
N ILE A 211 17.48 -0.39 16.63
CA ILE A 211 16.59 -0.05 15.51
C ILE A 211 16.21 1.42 15.61
N LYS A 212 16.60 2.20 14.62
CA LYS A 212 16.19 3.60 14.48
C LYS A 212 14.92 3.64 13.63
N MET A 213 13.91 4.36 14.11
CA MET A 213 12.71 4.64 13.33
C MET A 213 12.42 6.13 13.38
N VAL A 214 12.23 6.74 12.21
CA VAL A 214 11.97 8.17 12.11
C VAL A 214 10.58 8.49 12.66
N ASN A 215 10.55 9.34 13.70
CA ASN A 215 9.32 9.81 14.35
C ASN A 215 8.84 11.17 13.79
N SER A 216 9.44 11.65 12.70
CA SER A 216 9.33 13.07 12.35
C SER A 216 9.56 13.44 10.89
N LYS A 217 9.52 12.52 9.92
CA LYS A 217 9.27 13.02 8.56
C LYS A 217 7.84 13.52 8.58
N SER A 218 7.72 14.85 8.59
CA SER A 218 6.51 15.56 8.24
C SER A 218 6.00 14.85 7.00
N PHE A 219 4.91 14.13 7.18
CA PHE A 219 4.00 13.85 6.11
C PHE A 219 3.53 15.23 5.64
N GLU A 220 4.31 15.91 4.79
CA GLU A 220 4.04 17.28 4.33
C GLU A 220 2.66 17.40 3.67
N SER A 221 2.10 16.24 3.28
CA SER A 221 0.77 16.08 2.72
C SER A 221 -0.38 16.02 3.74
N LEU A 222 -0.16 16.08 5.06
CA LEU A 222 -1.20 15.73 6.06
C LEU A 222 -1.53 16.79 7.11
N ASN A 223 -2.83 16.91 7.41
CA ASN A 223 -3.37 17.59 8.58
C ASN A 223 -3.15 16.83 9.92
N LYS A 224 -2.56 15.62 9.91
CA LYS A 224 -2.44 14.78 11.12
C LYS A 224 -1.16 13.93 11.13
N LYS A 225 -0.45 13.95 12.26
CA LYS A 225 0.72 13.08 12.50
C LYS A 225 0.27 11.63 12.74
N LEU A 226 0.79 10.70 11.94
CA LEU A 226 0.63 9.27 12.16
C LEU A 226 1.58 8.81 13.29
N LYS A 227 1.04 8.17 14.34
CA LYS A 227 1.86 7.60 15.42
C LYS A 227 2.54 6.30 14.95
N LEU A 228 3.75 6.02 15.44
CA LEU A 228 4.47 4.78 15.15
C LEU A 228 3.67 3.54 15.58
N CYS A 229 3.38 3.43 16.88
CA CYS A 229 2.57 2.37 17.46
C CYS A 229 1.93 2.87 18.77
N ASP A 230 1.24 1.98 19.48
CA ASP A 230 0.69 2.29 20.80
C ASP A 230 1.79 2.65 21.80
N GLU A 231 1.58 3.65 22.65
CA GLU A 231 2.61 4.18 23.55
C GLU A 231 3.20 3.13 24.50
N ASN A 232 2.40 2.14 24.91
CA ASN A 232 2.84 1.03 25.76
C ASN A 232 3.92 0.13 25.10
N LYS A 233 3.99 0.12 23.76
CA LYS A 233 5.00 -0.62 22.99
C LYS A 233 6.34 0.13 22.93
N LEU A 234 6.34 1.42 23.25
CA LEU A 234 7.52 2.30 23.19
C LEU A 234 8.30 2.39 24.51
N ARG A 235 7.96 1.56 25.51
CA ARG A 235 8.54 1.61 26.87
C ARG A 235 10.08 1.49 26.94
N ASN A 236 10.70 0.83 25.96
CA ASN A 236 12.16 0.67 25.87
C ASN A 236 12.78 1.53 24.76
N THR A 237 12.16 2.67 24.41
CA THR A 237 12.66 3.55 23.35
C THR A 237 13.17 4.87 23.91
N LYS A 238 14.17 5.47 23.24
CA LYS A 238 14.68 6.81 23.54
C LYS A 238 14.52 7.69 22.32
N LYS A 239 13.92 8.88 22.48
CA LYS A 239 13.86 9.88 21.41
C LYS A 239 15.23 10.54 21.26
N LYS A 240 15.79 10.52 20.05
CA LYS A 240 17.06 11.17 19.71
C LYS A 240 16.86 12.06 18.48
N LYS A 241 17.46 13.25 18.47
CA LYS A 241 17.51 14.08 17.26
C LYS A 241 18.48 13.43 16.28
N LEU A 242 18.05 13.26 15.02
CA LEU A 242 18.90 12.75 13.96
C LEU A 242 19.68 13.92 13.35
N SER A 243 21.01 13.81 13.29
CA SER A 243 21.86 14.73 12.53
C SER A 243 22.08 14.14 11.14
N PHE A 244 21.94 14.95 10.10
CA PHE A 244 22.32 14.58 8.73
C PHE A 244 23.80 14.86 8.45
N GLY A 245 24.57 15.30 9.45
CA GLY A 245 26.01 15.51 9.34
C GLY A 245 26.78 14.19 9.34
N GLY A 246 27.65 13.99 8.35
CA GLY A 246 28.70 12.97 8.35
C GLY A 246 28.38 11.64 7.66
N THR A 247 27.11 11.29 7.41
CA THR A 247 26.77 10.03 6.73
C THR A 247 25.64 10.22 5.74
N ASN A 248 26.00 10.25 4.45
CA ASN A 248 25.27 9.59 3.36
C ASN A 248 26.19 9.61 2.14
N GLN A 249 26.64 8.44 1.68
CA GLN A 249 27.13 8.29 0.31
C GLN A 249 25.91 8.47 -0.62
N MET A 250 25.59 9.72 -0.96
CA MET A 250 24.63 9.98 -2.03
C MET A 250 25.35 9.84 -3.37
N THR A 251 24.86 8.94 -4.22
CA THR A 251 25.14 9.00 -5.66
C THR A 251 24.44 10.23 -6.22
N LYS A 252 25.16 11.35 -6.29
CA LYS A 252 24.63 12.61 -6.84
C LYS A 252 24.65 12.54 -8.36
N HIS A 253 23.51 12.27 -8.97
CA HIS A 253 23.33 12.51 -10.41
C HIS A 253 23.26 14.02 -10.67
N PHE A 254 24.39 14.60 -11.06
CA PHE A 254 24.43 16.00 -11.47
C PHE A 254 23.95 16.14 -12.92
N LYS A 255 22.94 16.99 -13.15
CA LYS A 255 22.64 17.46 -14.51
C LYS A 255 23.85 18.27 -15.00
N ARG A 256 24.42 17.88 -16.14
CA ARG A 256 25.54 18.59 -16.80
C ARG A 256 25.06 19.80 -17.60
N ASP A 257 24.25 20.65 -16.97
CA ASP A 257 23.75 21.91 -17.54
C ASP A 257 24.33 23.07 -16.72
N ASN A 258 25.18 23.89 -17.36
CA ASN A 258 25.89 24.98 -16.71
C ASN A 258 24.93 26.02 -16.09
N LYS A 259 23.79 26.30 -16.73
CA LYS A 259 22.83 27.28 -16.21
C LYS A 259 22.15 26.77 -14.95
N VAL A 260 21.80 25.48 -14.93
CA VAL A 260 21.20 24.83 -13.75
C VAL A 260 22.22 24.76 -12.61
N GLN A 261 23.49 24.46 -12.91
CA GLN A 261 24.54 24.38 -11.89
C GLN A 261 24.84 25.76 -11.29
N GLU A 262 24.93 26.81 -12.10
CA GLU A 262 25.16 28.17 -11.62
C GLU A 262 23.99 28.68 -10.76
N ALA A 263 22.75 28.41 -11.17
CA ALA A 263 21.57 28.73 -10.38
C ALA A 263 21.57 27.99 -9.03
N ASN A 264 21.85 26.69 -9.02
CA ASN A 264 21.93 25.88 -7.79
C ASN A 264 23.07 26.34 -6.87
N PHE A 265 24.22 26.71 -7.43
CA PHE A 265 25.35 27.24 -6.68
C PHE A 265 24.99 28.57 -6.00
N ASN A 266 24.36 29.49 -6.73
CA ASN A 266 23.94 30.78 -6.18
C ASN A 266 22.88 30.62 -5.08
N LEU A 267 21.95 29.66 -5.22
CA LEU A 267 20.98 29.32 -4.18
C LEU A 267 21.65 28.76 -2.93
N ALA A 268 22.55 27.77 -3.10
CA ALA A 268 23.28 27.17 -1.98
C ALA A 268 24.14 28.21 -1.24
N ARG A 269 24.82 29.09 -1.99
CA ARG A 269 25.60 30.20 -1.42
C ARG A 269 24.71 31.15 -0.61
N LYS A 270 23.60 31.60 -1.19
CA LYS A 270 22.67 32.51 -0.51
C LYS A 270 22.11 31.89 0.77
N PHE A 271 21.75 30.61 0.72
CA PHE A 271 21.29 29.85 1.89
C PHE A 271 22.35 29.82 3.00
N VAL A 272 23.60 29.47 2.68
CA VAL A 272 24.70 29.46 3.66
C VAL A 272 24.99 30.86 4.22
N ASP A 273 24.96 31.90 3.37
CA ASP A 273 25.16 33.29 3.80
C ASP A 273 24.04 33.76 4.75
N GLU A 274 22.79 33.35 4.51
CA GLU A 274 21.66 33.64 5.40
C GLU A 274 21.77 32.90 6.73
N LEU A 275 22.18 31.63 6.72
CA LEU A 275 22.45 30.87 7.92
C LEU A 275 23.59 31.47 8.74
N ALA A 276 24.67 31.89 8.08
CA ALA A 276 25.80 32.54 8.72
C ALA A 276 25.40 33.84 9.43
N LYS A 277 24.45 34.60 8.86
CA LYS A 277 23.91 35.82 9.49
C LYS A 277 23.06 35.53 10.74
N ARG A 278 22.42 34.35 10.83
CA ARG A 278 21.62 33.96 12.00
C ARG A 278 22.47 33.62 13.24
N ASN A 279 23.79 33.43 13.06
CA ASN A 279 24.78 33.21 14.13
C ASN A 279 24.52 31.98 15.02
N GLU A 280 23.78 30.98 14.52
CA GLU A 280 23.48 29.72 15.22
C GLU A 280 24.54 28.63 14.92
N PHE A 281 25.81 29.00 15.06
CA PHE A 281 26.93 28.10 14.87
C PHE A 281 27.08 27.14 16.04
N ILE A 282 27.30 25.85 15.74
CA ILE A 282 27.85 24.91 16.71
C ILE A 282 29.31 24.68 16.36
N GLU A 283 30.21 25.26 17.14
CA GLU A 283 31.61 24.81 17.16
C GLU A 283 31.64 23.37 17.69
N ASN A 284 32.24 22.46 16.91
CA ASN A 284 32.46 21.06 17.29
C ASN A 284 31.20 20.34 17.79
N SER A 285 30.43 19.78 16.85
CA SER A 285 29.53 18.69 17.24
C SER A 285 30.39 17.56 17.84
N PHE A 286 30.07 17.17 19.08
CA PHE A 286 30.78 16.19 19.92
C PHE A 286 31.05 14.81 19.30
N LEU A 287 30.69 14.58 18.04
CA LEU A 287 30.87 13.30 17.34
C LEU A 287 32.23 13.19 16.63
N HIS A 288 32.91 14.29 16.29
CA HIS A 288 34.24 14.25 15.65
C HIS A 288 35.14 15.41 16.09
N GLN A 289 35.89 15.24 17.20
CA GLN A 289 36.99 16.15 17.53
C GLN A 289 37.99 16.20 16.35
N GLY A 290 38.17 17.38 15.74
CA GLY A 290 39.12 17.59 14.63
C GLY A 290 38.52 17.68 13.22
N SER A 291 37.19 17.66 13.06
CA SER A 291 36.56 17.88 11.74
C SER A 291 36.50 19.38 11.41
N PRO A 292 36.96 19.84 10.22
CA PRO A 292 36.90 21.25 9.81
C PRO A 292 35.48 21.72 9.41
N ASN A 293 34.46 20.90 9.65
CA ASN A 293 33.10 21.14 9.17
C ASN A 293 32.38 22.17 10.05
N ILE A 294 31.84 23.22 9.40
CA ILE A 294 30.93 24.18 10.03
C ILE A 294 29.56 23.51 10.19
N ASN A 295 29.06 23.45 11.43
CA ASN A 295 27.74 22.90 11.72
C ASN A 295 26.78 24.02 12.12
N PHE A 296 25.59 24.00 11.54
CA PHE A 296 24.49 24.89 11.90
C PHE A 296 23.43 24.08 12.67
N SER A 297 22.78 24.70 13.64
CA SER A 297 21.71 24.07 14.42
C SER A 297 20.42 24.87 14.38
N ASN A 298 19.31 24.26 14.79
CA ASN A 298 17.97 24.86 14.81
C ASN A 298 17.44 25.39 13.45
N ILE A 299 18.01 24.95 12.33
CA ILE A 299 17.50 25.28 11.00
C ILE A 299 16.11 24.67 10.78
N PRO A 300 15.08 25.46 10.45
CA PRO A 300 13.78 24.94 10.03
C PRO A 300 13.93 24.03 8.81
N VAL A 301 13.28 22.86 8.82
CA VAL A 301 13.32 21.90 7.70
C VAL A 301 12.81 22.54 6.39
N SER A 302 11.87 23.48 6.49
CA SER A 302 11.34 24.26 5.36
C SER A 302 12.36 25.14 4.66
N ASP A 303 13.49 25.43 5.30
CA ASP A 303 14.56 26.24 4.69
C ASP A 303 15.52 25.34 3.88
N ILE A 304 15.42 24.01 4.01
CA ILE A 304 16.30 23.00 3.39
C ILE A 304 15.60 22.25 2.23
N LEU A 305 14.31 21.96 2.37
CA LEU A 305 13.48 21.23 1.40
C LEU A 305 12.68 22.20 0.52
#